data_AF-A0A5R9R1I0-F1
#
_entry.id   AF-A0A5R9R1I0-F1
#
_cell.length_a   1.000
_cell.length_b   1.000
_cell.length_c   1.000
_cell.angle_alpha   90.00
_cell.angle_beta   90.00
_cell.angle_gamma   90.00
#
_symmetry.space_group_name_H-M   'P 1'
#
loop_
_entity.id
_entity.type
_entity.pdbx_description
1 polymer ?
#
loop_
_entity_poly.entity_id
_entity_poly.type
_entity_poly.pdbx_seq_one_letter_code
_entity_poly.pdbx_strand_id
1 'polypeptide(L)'
;MATADLRKGYLLGLAAYLIWGLFPLYFKLLTVFDPMLIVTQRAIWSALFGALALWVWKHPGWWRELLAHPRRIAVLAVSGLLIASNWLIYVWAVNNDHMVEASLGYYINPLVNVLLGLVLLRERLRPLQWLAVALAALGVAQQVFTLGQLPWVSIALALTFSVYGLLRKQAPVAALPGLVVETWLLLPVALAWLTFSGHPEYAEPAQWQRVEALWLVAAGPVTLIPLLCFNAAARHLPYSTLGFLQYIAPTLILILAVQVFHEPFPADKLLAFAFIWAGLLVYSFDTWRLLRRRRA
;
A
#
# COMPACT_ATOMS: atom_id res chain seq x y z
N MET A 1 5.52 -26.90 -9.05
CA MET A 1 4.98 -25.86 -8.14
C MET A 1 5.33 -26.27 -6.72
N ALA A 2 5.98 -25.42 -5.92
CA ALA A 2 6.27 -25.75 -4.52
C ALA A 2 4.95 -26.00 -3.76
N THR A 3 4.88 -27.05 -2.95
CA THR A 3 3.73 -27.33 -2.08
C THR A 3 3.48 -26.15 -1.15
N ALA A 4 2.21 -25.85 -0.88
CA ALA A 4 1.83 -24.72 -0.03
C ALA A 4 2.29 -24.98 1.42
N ASP A 5 3.31 -24.24 1.88
CA ASP A 5 3.77 -24.25 3.27
C ASP A 5 3.09 -23.12 4.05
N LEU A 6 2.06 -23.48 4.82
CA LEU A 6 1.28 -22.52 5.61
C LEU A 6 2.14 -21.77 6.63
N ARG A 7 3.09 -22.44 7.30
CA ARG A 7 3.93 -21.82 8.32
C ARG A 7 4.79 -20.72 7.69
N LYS A 8 5.44 -21.04 6.58
CA LYS A 8 6.20 -20.08 5.79
C LYS A 8 5.33 -18.92 5.31
N GLY A 9 4.12 -19.22 4.84
CA GLY A 9 3.14 -18.22 4.44
C GLY A 9 2.80 -17.22 5.55
N TYR A 10 2.50 -17.71 6.76
CA TYR A 10 2.21 -16.86 7.92
C TYR A 10 3.39 -16.00 8.35
N LEU A 11 4.60 -16.58 8.42
CA LEU A 11 5.81 -15.83 8.80
C LEU A 11 6.08 -14.68 7.81
N LEU A 12 5.99 -14.96 6.51
CA LEU A 12 6.20 -13.95 5.48
C LEU A 12 5.09 -12.89 5.45
N GLY A 13 3.82 -13.29 5.61
CA GLY A 13 2.70 -12.37 5.66
C GLY A 13 2.79 -11.45 6.88
N LEU A 14 3.08 -12.02 8.06
CA LEU A 14 3.26 -11.27 9.29
C LEU A 14 4.43 -10.30 9.17
N ALA A 15 5.58 -10.74 8.65
CA ALA A 15 6.73 -9.87 8.41
C ALA A 15 6.35 -8.67 7.50
N ALA A 16 5.63 -8.91 6.40
CA ALA A 16 5.21 -7.85 5.50
C ALA A 16 4.32 -6.80 6.19
N TYR A 17 3.27 -7.25 6.89
CA TYR A 17 2.33 -6.35 7.54
C TYR A 17 2.87 -5.68 8.80
N LEU A 18 3.81 -6.33 9.52
CA LEU A 18 4.54 -5.68 10.61
C LEU A 18 5.45 -4.57 10.06
N ILE A 19 6.23 -4.85 9.03
CA ILE A 19 7.10 -3.84 8.40
C ILE A 19 6.26 -2.65 7.92
N TRP A 20 5.16 -2.89 7.20
CA TRP A 20 4.25 -1.81 6.79
C TRP A 20 3.60 -1.07 7.96
N GLY A 21 3.22 -1.78 9.02
CA GLY A 21 2.67 -1.16 10.22
C GLY A 21 3.67 -0.26 10.96
N LEU A 22 4.96 -0.56 10.85
CA LEU A 22 6.07 0.19 11.45
C LEU A 22 6.65 1.28 10.53
N PHE A 23 6.13 1.43 9.31
CA PHE A 23 6.53 2.50 8.39
C PHE A 23 6.48 3.91 9.00
N PRO A 24 5.53 4.28 9.88
CA PRO A 24 5.55 5.60 10.50
C PRO A 24 6.84 5.89 11.26
N LEU A 25 7.42 4.90 11.96
CA LEU A 25 8.70 5.07 12.67
C LEU A 25 9.82 5.46 11.72
N TYR A 26 9.87 4.81 10.54
CA TYR A 26 10.86 5.07 9.53
C TYR A 26 10.65 6.42 8.84
N PHE A 27 9.43 6.74 8.40
CA PHE A 27 9.16 7.99 7.69
C PHE A 27 9.22 9.22 8.61
N LYS A 28 8.98 9.07 9.91
CA LYS A 28 9.22 10.15 10.89
C LYS A 28 10.68 10.52 11.05
N LEU A 29 11.63 9.63 10.71
CA LEU A 29 13.07 9.99 10.64
C LEU A 29 13.40 10.83 9.41
N LEU A 30 12.51 10.87 8.41
CA LEU A 30 12.72 11.54 7.13
C LEU A 30 11.94 12.85 7.01
N THR A 31 11.23 13.30 8.05
CA THR A 31 10.36 14.50 7.99
C THR A 31 11.11 15.80 7.73
N VAL A 32 12.44 15.81 7.89
CA VAL A 32 13.32 16.92 7.48
C VAL A 32 13.32 17.14 5.97
N PHE A 33 12.96 16.12 5.19
CA PHE A 33 12.88 16.20 3.73
C PHE A 33 11.45 16.39 3.25
N ASP A 34 11.32 17.08 2.12
CA ASP A 34 10.05 17.20 1.41
C ASP A 34 9.49 15.81 1.03
N PRO A 35 8.18 15.55 1.21
CA PRO A 35 7.55 14.27 0.84
C PRO A 35 7.83 13.82 -0.60
N MET A 36 7.87 14.76 -1.55
CA MET A 36 8.15 14.45 -2.95
C MET A 36 9.61 14.03 -3.15
N LEU A 37 10.56 14.64 -2.44
CA LEU A 37 11.95 14.19 -2.44
C LEU A 37 12.08 12.77 -1.88
N ILE A 38 11.43 12.48 -0.76
CA ILE A 38 11.44 11.14 -0.15
C ILE A 38 10.92 10.10 -1.13
N VAL A 39 9.78 10.35 -1.80
CA VAL A 39 9.19 9.42 -2.77
C VAL A 39 10.05 9.27 -4.01
N THR A 40 10.64 10.37 -4.48
CA THR A 40 11.55 10.36 -5.63
C THR A 40 12.78 9.50 -5.36
N GLN A 41 13.44 9.71 -4.22
CA GLN A 41 14.58 8.90 -3.79
C GLN A 41 14.17 7.45 -3.55
N ARG A 42 13.01 7.23 -2.91
CA ARG A 42 12.43 5.90 -2.70
C ARG A 42 12.22 5.15 -4.02
N ALA A 43 11.74 5.81 -5.08
CA ALA A 43 11.56 5.21 -6.40
C ALA A 43 12.92 4.84 -7.04
N ILE A 44 13.91 5.73 -6.96
CA ILE A 44 15.26 5.51 -7.51
C ILE A 44 15.95 4.33 -6.80
N TRP A 45 16.00 4.33 -5.47
CA TRP A 45 16.64 3.26 -4.72
C TRP A 45 15.88 1.94 -4.81
N SER A 46 14.55 1.99 -4.95
CA SER A 46 13.74 0.79 -5.23
C SER A 46 14.08 0.20 -6.61
N ALA A 47 14.23 1.04 -7.63
CA ALA A 47 14.62 0.61 -8.97
C ALA A 47 16.00 -0.06 -8.99
N LEU A 48 16.98 0.52 -8.29
CA LEU A 48 18.35 -0.02 -8.19
C LEU A 48 18.38 -1.33 -7.40
N PHE A 49 17.76 -1.37 -6.22
CA PHE A 49 17.69 -2.59 -5.42
C PHE A 49 16.87 -3.69 -6.11
N GLY A 50 15.80 -3.31 -6.79
CA GLY A 50 14.99 -4.20 -7.62
C GLY A 50 15.78 -4.83 -8.76
N ALA A 51 16.60 -4.03 -9.46
CA ALA A 51 17.50 -4.53 -10.49
C ALA A 51 18.50 -5.56 -9.93
N LEU A 52 19.10 -5.27 -8.76
CA LEU A 52 19.99 -6.21 -8.07
C LEU A 52 19.26 -7.51 -7.67
N ALA A 53 18.03 -7.39 -7.14
CA ALA A 53 17.22 -8.53 -6.78
C ALA A 53 16.86 -9.39 -8.01
N LEU A 54 16.54 -8.77 -9.15
CA LEU A 54 16.31 -9.49 -10.41
C LEU A 54 17.55 -10.17 -10.95
N TRP A 55 18.72 -9.58 -10.79
CA TRP A 55 19.98 -10.20 -11.20
C TRP A 55 20.24 -11.52 -10.46
N VAL A 56 19.89 -11.57 -9.17
CA VAL A 56 19.96 -12.81 -8.37
C VAL A 56 18.78 -13.75 -8.67
N TRP A 57 17.63 -13.21 -9.09
CA TRP A 57 16.42 -13.97 -9.36
C TRP A 57 16.49 -14.68 -10.73
N LYS A 58 16.88 -15.96 -10.69
CA LYS A 58 17.06 -16.83 -11.87
C LYS A 58 15.74 -17.20 -12.56
N HIS A 59 15.06 -16.26 -13.20
CA HIS A 59 13.86 -16.52 -14.02
C HIS A 59 14.09 -16.11 -15.49
N PRO A 60 14.78 -16.93 -16.29
CA PRO A 60 15.09 -16.57 -17.67
C PRO A 60 13.81 -16.33 -18.50
N GLY A 61 13.85 -15.36 -19.42
CA GLY A 61 12.78 -15.10 -20.39
C GLY A 61 11.71 -14.08 -19.99
N TRP A 62 11.64 -13.64 -18.73
CA TRP A 62 10.60 -12.70 -18.26
C TRP A 62 10.58 -11.37 -19.05
N TRP A 63 11.76 -10.86 -19.41
CA TRP A 63 11.89 -9.59 -20.15
C TRP A 63 11.37 -9.73 -21.59
N ARG A 64 11.71 -10.83 -22.26
CA ARG A 64 11.21 -11.14 -23.61
C ARG A 64 9.68 -11.31 -23.62
N GLU A 65 9.15 -12.01 -22.63
CA GLU A 65 7.70 -12.19 -22.48
C GLU A 65 6.99 -10.84 -22.30
N LEU A 66 7.55 -9.96 -21.48
CA LEU A 66 6.99 -8.63 -21.25
C LEU A 66 6.99 -7.76 -22.52
N LEU A 67 8.11 -7.73 -23.24
CA LEU A 67 8.22 -6.98 -24.50
C LEU A 67 7.29 -7.50 -25.60
N ALA A 68 6.99 -8.79 -25.61
CA ALA A 68 6.01 -9.37 -26.54
C ALA A 68 4.56 -8.93 -26.25
N HIS A 69 4.28 -8.32 -25.08
CA HIS A 69 2.93 -7.94 -24.67
C HIS A 69 2.90 -6.46 -24.22
N PRO A 70 2.91 -5.49 -25.16
CA PRO A 70 2.99 -4.06 -24.83
C PRO A 70 1.84 -3.56 -23.95
N ARG A 71 0.65 -4.19 -24.04
CA ARG A 71 -0.47 -3.90 -23.14
C ARG A 71 -0.11 -4.14 -21.67
N ARG A 72 0.73 -5.12 -21.35
CA ARG A 72 1.20 -5.38 -19.98
C ARG A 72 2.07 -4.22 -19.48
N ILE A 73 2.90 -3.64 -20.35
CA ILE A 73 3.73 -2.46 -20.01
C ILE A 73 2.83 -1.25 -19.71
N ALA A 74 1.79 -1.02 -20.51
CA ALA A 74 0.84 0.06 -20.25
C ALA A 74 0.11 -0.11 -18.90
N VAL A 75 -0.31 -1.33 -18.56
CA VAL A 75 -0.90 -1.63 -17.25
C VAL A 75 0.11 -1.38 -16.13
N LEU A 76 1.37 -1.78 -16.31
CA LEU A 76 2.45 -1.53 -15.34
C LEU A 76 2.79 -0.04 -15.20
N ALA A 77 2.67 0.76 -16.26
CA ALA A 77 2.86 2.20 -16.18
C ALA A 77 1.76 2.84 -15.33
N VAL A 78 0.49 2.48 -15.57
CA VAL A 78 -0.65 2.99 -14.80
C VAL A 78 -0.59 2.52 -13.35
N SER A 79 -0.30 1.25 -13.09
CA SER A 79 -0.14 0.74 -11.73
C SER A 79 1.06 1.36 -11.03
N GLY A 80 2.16 1.61 -11.74
CA GLY A 80 3.33 2.35 -11.26
C GLY A 80 2.98 3.77 -10.79
N LEU A 81 2.20 4.52 -11.58
CA LEU A 81 1.74 5.86 -11.21
C LEU A 81 0.79 5.83 -10.00
N LEU A 82 -0.12 4.85 -9.94
CA LEU A 82 -1.04 4.70 -8.80
C LEU A 82 -0.29 4.39 -7.50
N ILE A 83 0.69 3.49 -7.54
CA ILE A 83 1.46 3.14 -6.35
C ILE A 83 2.40 4.28 -5.92
N ALA A 84 3.00 5.02 -6.87
CA ALA A 84 3.77 6.22 -6.58
C ALA A 84 2.90 7.32 -5.93
N SER A 85 1.70 7.54 -6.46
CA SER A 85 0.72 8.47 -5.87
C SER A 85 0.33 8.04 -4.46
N ASN A 86 0.09 6.74 -4.25
CA ASN A 86 -0.20 6.19 -2.92
C ASN A 86 0.97 6.45 -1.95
N TRP A 87 2.20 6.21 -2.37
CA TRP A 87 3.40 6.48 -1.57
C TRP A 87 3.51 7.95 -1.19
N LEU A 88 3.25 8.85 -2.14
CA LEU A 88 3.27 10.29 -1.90
C LEU A 88 2.23 10.73 -0.89
N ILE A 89 0.98 10.30 -1.08
CA ILE A 89 -0.10 10.63 -0.14
C ILE A 89 0.23 10.09 1.25
N TYR A 90 0.77 8.88 1.34
CA TYR A 90 1.14 8.28 2.62
C TYR A 90 2.27 9.04 3.32
N VAL A 91 3.38 9.30 2.63
CA VAL A 91 4.52 10.04 3.18
C VAL A 91 4.10 11.46 3.57
N TRP A 92 3.30 12.12 2.72
CA TRP A 92 2.72 13.42 3.03
C TRP A 92 1.88 13.36 4.31
N ALA A 93 1.03 12.33 4.46
CA ALA A 93 0.22 12.16 5.66
C ALA A 93 1.07 11.94 6.92
N VAL A 94 2.16 11.18 6.84
CA VAL A 94 3.10 11.02 7.97
C VAL A 94 3.80 12.34 8.31
N ASN A 95 4.24 13.09 7.29
CA ASN A 95 4.93 14.36 7.49
C ASN A 95 4.03 15.47 8.05
N ASN A 96 2.72 15.41 7.78
CA ASN A 96 1.75 16.43 8.20
C ASN A 96 0.87 15.98 9.36
N ASP A 97 1.22 14.91 10.09
CA ASP A 97 0.44 14.42 11.25
C ASP A 97 -1.02 14.04 10.90
N HIS A 98 -1.20 13.35 9.77
CA HIS A 98 -2.46 12.75 9.33
C HIS A 98 -2.36 11.20 9.30
N MET A 99 -1.60 10.60 10.21
CA MET A 99 -1.41 9.14 10.26
C MET A 99 -2.68 8.41 10.71
N VAL A 100 -3.51 9.04 11.55
CA VAL A 100 -4.82 8.51 11.95
C VAL A 100 -5.71 8.37 10.71
N GLU A 101 -5.74 9.38 9.84
CA GLU A 101 -6.49 9.31 8.57
C GLU A 101 -5.89 8.29 7.59
N ALA A 102 -4.56 8.20 7.52
CA ALA A 102 -3.90 7.20 6.70
C ALA A 102 -4.27 5.76 7.11
N SER A 103 -4.27 5.49 8.43
CA SER A 103 -4.69 4.20 8.99
C SER A 103 -6.13 3.85 8.60
N LEU A 104 -7.03 4.84 8.65
CA LEU A 104 -8.43 4.68 8.26
C LEU A 104 -8.57 4.35 6.77
N GLY A 105 -7.80 5.01 5.90
CA GLY A 105 -7.77 4.67 4.47
C GLY A 105 -7.40 3.21 4.21
N TYR A 106 -6.40 2.70 4.93
CA TYR A 106 -6.02 1.30 4.84
C TYR A 106 -7.03 0.32 5.45
N TYR A 107 -7.84 0.74 6.43
CA TYR A 107 -9.00 -0.04 6.90
C TYR A 107 -10.15 -0.08 5.89
N ILE A 108 -10.34 0.97 5.09
CA ILE A 108 -11.39 1.06 4.07
C ILE A 108 -11.06 0.19 2.84
N ASN A 109 -9.78 -0.09 2.57
CA ASN A 109 -9.32 -0.85 1.39
C ASN A 109 -10.10 -2.14 1.07
N PRO A 110 -10.37 -3.06 2.01
CA PRO A 110 -11.13 -4.28 1.71
C PRO A 110 -12.52 -3.98 1.15
N LEU A 111 -13.18 -2.92 1.63
CA LEU A 111 -14.51 -2.52 1.18
C LEU A 111 -14.47 -1.88 -0.21
N VAL A 112 -13.44 -1.08 -0.49
CA VAL A 112 -13.21 -0.54 -1.85
C VAL A 112 -12.90 -1.66 -2.84
N ASN A 113 -12.08 -2.64 -2.46
CA ASN A 113 -11.83 -3.82 -3.28
C ASN A 113 -13.11 -4.60 -3.61
N VAL A 114 -14.03 -4.73 -2.66
CA VAL A 114 -15.35 -5.35 -2.87
C VAL A 114 -16.18 -4.55 -3.87
N LEU A 115 -16.21 -3.22 -3.74
CA LEU A 115 -16.90 -2.34 -4.69
C LEU A 115 -16.31 -2.42 -6.10
N LEU A 116 -14.98 -2.42 -6.21
CA LEU A 116 -14.30 -2.58 -7.50
C LEU A 116 -14.58 -3.96 -8.12
N GLY A 117 -14.65 -5.03 -7.31
CA GLY A 117 -15.07 -6.35 -7.76
C GLY A 117 -16.51 -6.36 -8.32
N LEU A 118 -17.43 -5.66 -7.67
CA LEU A 118 -18.80 -5.49 -8.18
C LEU A 118 -18.81 -4.74 -9.53
N VAL A 119 -18.16 -3.59 -9.62
CA VAL A 119 -18.28 -2.69 -10.78
C VAL A 119 -17.48 -3.22 -11.97
N LEU A 120 -16.22 -3.64 -11.75
CA LEU A 120 -15.28 -3.97 -12.82
C LEU A 120 -15.23 -5.46 -13.13
N LEU A 121 -15.38 -6.32 -12.12
CA LEU A 121 -15.40 -7.78 -12.31
C LEU A 121 -16.83 -8.35 -12.41
N ARG A 122 -17.86 -7.51 -12.24
CA ARG A 122 -19.29 -7.90 -12.25
C ARG A 122 -19.61 -8.98 -11.21
N GLU A 123 -18.88 -8.99 -10.09
CA GLU A 123 -19.12 -9.91 -8.98
C GLU A 123 -20.41 -9.52 -8.25
N ARG A 124 -21.18 -10.52 -7.78
CA ARG A 124 -22.38 -10.26 -6.98
C ARG A 124 -22.01 -10.10 -5.51
N LEU A 125 -22.45 -9.00 -4.92
CA LEU A 125 -22.26 -8.76 -3.48
C LEU A 125 -23.26 -9.57 -2.66
N ARG A 126 -22.75 -10.16 -1.58
CA ARG A 126 -23.58 -10.81 -0.56
C ARG A 126 -24.27 -9.77 0.34
N PRO A 127 -25.41 -10.07 0.97
CA PRO A 127 -26.11 -9.12 1.83
C PRO A 127 -25.25 -8.51 2.94
N LEU A 128 -24.36 -9.30 3.56
CA LEU A 128 -23.43 -8.79 4.58
C LEU A 128 -22.34 -7.88 3.99
N GLN A 129 -21.91 -8.12 2.75
CA GLN A 129 -20.97 -7.22 2.08
C GLN A 129 -21.63 -5.88 1.74
N TRP A 130 -22.91 -5.90 1.35
CA TRP A 130 -23.71 -4.67 1.19
C TRP A 130 -23.83 -3.89 2.49
N LEU A 131 -24.13 -4.58 3.61
CA LEU A 131 -24.17 -3.95 4.93
C LEU A 131 -22.81 -3.33 5.30
N ALA A 132 -21.71 -4.05 5.07
CA ALA A 132 -20.36 -3.55 5.34
C ALA A 132 -20.03 -2.28 4.54
N VAL A 133 -20.35 -2.27 3.25
CA VAL A 133 -20.20 -1.11 2.37
C VAL A 133 -21.07 0.06 2.84
N ALA A 134 -22.33 -0.19 3.19
CA ALA A 134 -23.25 0.84 3.67
C ALA A 134 -22.75 1.48 4.97
N LEU A 135 -22.25 0.68 5.92
CA LEU A 135 -21.67 1.20 7.17
C LEU A 135 -20.46 2.10 6.90
N ALA A 136 -19.53 1.69 6.04
CA ALA A 136 -18.40 2.54 5.69
C ALA A 136 -18.81 3.82 4.94
N ALA A 137 -19.78 3.73 4.03
CA ALA A 137 -20.32 4.90 3.34
C ALA A 137 -20.98 5.88 4.33
N LEU A 138 -21.70 5.37 5.33
CA LEU A 138 -22.27 6.19 6.41
C LEU A 138 -21.20 6.85 7.27
N GLY A 139 -20.11 6.13 7.59
CA GLY A 139 -18.97 6.71 8.32
C GLY A 139 -18.33 7.88 7.56
N VAL A 140 -18.06 7.69 6.27
CA VAL A 140 -17.52 8.76 5.40
C VAL A 140 -18.51 9.92 5.25
N ALA A 141 -19.80 9.62 5.04
CA ALA A 141 -20.83 10.64 4.90
C ALA A 141 -21.00 11.46 6.19
N GLN A 142 -21.01 10.80 7.36
CA GLN A 142 -21.09 11.48 8.65
C GLN A 142 -19.94 12.46 8.84
N GLN A 143 -18.72 12.05 8.48
CA GLN A 143 -17.56 12.93 8.53
C GLN A 143 -17.73 14.16 7.62
N VAL A 144 -18.20 13.97 6.38
CA VAL A 144 -18.45 15.08 5.44
C VAL A 144 -19.51 16.04 5.95
N PHE A 145 -20.65 15.53 6.43
CA PHE A 145 -21.77 16.37 6.88
C PHE A 145 -21.52 17.06 8.23
N THR A 146 -20.79 16.41 9.14
CA THR A 146 -20.56 16.95 10.48
C THR A 146 -19.38 17.91 10.52
N LEU A 147 -18.30 17.57 9.79
CA LEU A 147 -17.04 18.32 9.86
C LEU A 147 -16.82 19.25 8.67
N GLY A 148 -17.67 19.16 7.63
CA GLY A 148 -17.50 19.92 6.39
C GLY A 148 -16.23 19.56 5.62
N GLN A 149 -15.54 18.50 6.03
CA GLN A 149 -14.24 18.09 5.50
C GLN A 149 -14.33 16.67 4.96
N LEU A 150 -13.88 16.49 3.71
CA LEU A 150 -13.72 15.18 3.11
C LEU A 150 -12.45 14.52 3.67
N PRO A 151 -12.49 13.25 4.15
CA PRO A 151 -11.28 12.49 4.52
C PRO A 151 -10.49 12.09 3.29
N TRP A 152 -9.92 13.08 2.61
CA TRP A 152 -9.34 12.92 1.30
C TRP A 152 -8.12 11.99 1.36
N VAL A 153 -7.32 12.03 2.45
CA VAL A 153 -6.18 11.12 2.66
C VAL A 153 -6.68 9.67 2.68
N SER A 154 -7.68 9.38 3.52
CA SER A 154 -8.23 8.03 3.65
C SER A 154 -8.82 7.52 2.33
N ILE A 155 -9.59 8.35 1.65
CA ILE A 155 -10.23 8.00 0.38
C ILE A 155 -9.20 7.81 -0.73
N ALA A 156 -8.25 8.74 -0.88
CA ALA A 156 -7.25 8.69 -1.93
C ALA A 156 -6.31 7.50 -1.74
N LEU A 157 -5.88 7.19 -0.50
CA LEU A 157 -5.10 6.00 -0.21
C LEU A 157 -5.89 4.72 -0.51
N ALA A 158 -7.16 4.66 -0.11
CA ALA A 158 -7.99 3.47 -0.35
C ALA A 158 -8.21 3.22 -1.84
N LEU A 159 -8.52 4.27 -2.61
CA LEU A 159 -8.77 4.17 -4.05
C LEU A 159 -7.49 3.82 -4.81
N THR A 160 -6.40 4.55 -4.59
CA THR A 160 -5.13 4.32 -5.32
C THR A 160 -4.60 2.92 -5.08
N PHE A 161 -4.62 2.43 -3.83
CA PHE A 161 -4.13 1.10 -3.49
C PHE A 161 -5.04 -0.02 -4.00
N SER A 162 -6.36 0.14 -3.89
CA SER A 162 -7.33 -0.87 -4.34
C SER A 162 -7.34 -1.00 -5.87
N VAL A 163 -7.30 0.11 -6.60
CA VAL A 163 -7.20 0.10 -8.08
C VAL A 163 -5.86 -0.48 -8.52
N TYR A 164 -4.75 -0.09 -7.87
CA TYR A 164 -3.44 -0.71 -8.08
C TYR A 164 -3.51 -2.24 -7.93
N GLY A 165 -4.07 -2.72 -6.81
CA GLY A 165 -4.21 -4.15 -6.52
C GLY A 165 -5.04 -4.89 -7.58
N LEU A 166 -6.12 -4.28 -8.06
CA LEU A 166 -6.95 -4.85 -9.13
C LEU A 166 -6.17 -4.97 -10.45
N LEU A 167 -5.48 -3.92 -10.87
CA LEU A 167 -4.68 -3.93 -12.10
C LEU A 167 -3.58 -5.00 -12.03
N ARG A 168 -2.88 -5.09 -10.90
CA ARG A 168 -1.86 -6.13 -10.66
C ARG A 168 -2.44 -7.54 -10.68
N LYS A 169 -3.64 -7.72 -10.15
CA LYS A 169 -4.32 -9.02 -10.16
C LYS A 169 -4.69 -9.45 -11.58
N GLN A 170 -5.03 -8.51 -12.46
CA GLN A 170 -5.39 -8.78 -13.85
C GLN A 170 -4.18 -8.89 -14.79
N ALA A 171 -3.02 -8.35 -14.41
CA ALA A 171 -1.79 -8.42 -15.20
C ALA A 171 -1.05 -9.76 -14.96
N PRO A 172 -0.87 -10.62 -15.97
CA PRO A 172 -0.10 -11.86 -15.84
C PRO A 172 1.40 -11.55 -15.90
N VAL A 173 1.92 -10.91 -14.85
CA VAL A 173 3.35 -10.61 -14.68
C VAL A 173 3.77 -11.10 -13.31
N ALA A 174 4.89 -11.81 -13.23
CA ALA A 174 5.45 -12.22 -11.95
C ALA A 174 5.70 -11.01 -11.04
N ALA A 175 5.46 -11.16 -9.74
CA ALA A 175 5.33 -10.02 -8.86
C ALA A 175 6.61 -9.16 -8.76
N LEU A 176 7.78 -9.80 -8.62
CA LEU A 176 9.07 -9.10 -8.56
C LEU A 176 9.39 -8.37 -9.88
N PRO A 177 9.43 -9.02 -11.06
CA PRO A 177 9.60 -8.31 -12.34
C PRO A 177 8.63 -7.16 -12.56
N GLY A 178 7.35 -7.38 -12.27
CA GLY A 178 6.35 -6.34 -12.43
C GLY A 178 6.65 -5.12 -11.54
N LEU A 179 7.06 -5.34 -10.29
CA LEU A 179 7.39 -4.25 -9.37
C LEU A 179 8.65 -3.49 -9.82
N VAL A 180 9.66 -4.21 -10.28
CA VAL A 180 10.89 -3.57 -10.77
C VAL A 180 10.62 -2.74 -12.01
N VAL A 181 9.82 -3.26 -12.95
CA VAL A 181 9.39 -2.50 -14.13
C VAL A 181 8.58 -1.28 -13.74
N GLU A 182 7.65 -1.39 -12.78
CA GLU A 182 6.93 -0.23 -12.25
C GLU A 182 7.90 0.85 -11.76
N THR A 183 8.92 0.48 -10.96
CA THR A 183 9.91 1.43 -10.47
C THR A 183 10.82 1.98 -11.57
N TRP A 184 11.17 1.18 -12.58
CA TRP A 184 11.94 1.65 -13.73
C TRP A 184 11.16 2.63 -14.60
N LEU A 185 9.85 2.42 -14.76
CA LEU A 185 8.97 3.34 -15.46
C LEU A 185 8.80 4.67 -14.72
N LEU A 186 8.98 4.67 -13.39
CA LEU A 186 8.99 5.88 -12.58
C LEU A 186 10.34 6.63 -12.63
N LEU A 187 11.46 5.97 -12.98
CA LEU A 187 12.78 6.60 -13.01
C LEU A 187 12.86 7.87 -13.88
N PRO A 188 12.34 7.89 -15.13
CA PRO A 188 12.39 9.11 -15.95
C PRO A 188 11.67 10.28 -15.29
N VAL A 189 10.53 10.00 -14.64
CA VAL A 189 9.73 11.01 -13.94
C VAL A 189 10.45 11.50 -12.69
N ALA A 190 11.02 10.59 -11.91
CA ALA A 190 11.82 10.87 -10.72
C ALA A 190 13.05 11.74 -11.05
N LEU A 191 13.80 11.36 -12.09
CA LEU A 191 14.99 12.09 -12.53
C LEU A 191 14.61 13.47 -13.09
N ALA A 192 13.56 13.55 -13.92
CA ALA A 192 13.07 14.83 -14.43
C ALA A 192 12.63 15.75 -13.28
N TRP A 193 11.93 15.22 -12.28
CA TRP A 193 11.55 16.01 -11.11
C TRP A 193 12.79 16.50 -10.35
N LEU A 194 13.79 15.66 -10.09
CA LEU A 194 15.03 16.10 -9.43
C LEU A 194 15.72 17.23 -10.21
N THR A 195 15.79 17.12 -11.55
CA THR A 195 16.47 18.13 -12.37
C THR A 195 15.69 19.43 -12.51
N PHE A 196 14.35 19.39 -12.52
CA PHE A 196 13.50 20.55 -12.81
C PHE A 196 12.74 21.10 -11.59
N SER A 197 12.89 20.48 -10.42
CA SER A 197 12.21 20.92 -9.18
C SER A 197 12.64 22.30 -8.69
N GLY A 198 13.77 22.83 -9.16
CA GLY A 198 14.29 24.12 -8.73
C GLY A 198 14.94 24.11 -7.35
N HIS A 199 15.25 22.92 -6.82
CA HIS A 199 15.87 22.71 -5.51
C HIS A 199 17.31 22.17 -5.67
N PRO A 200 18.29 23.00 -6.07
CA PRO A 200 19.68 22.58 -6.23
C PRO A 200 20.29 22.01 -4.94
N GLU A 201 19.76 22.40 -3.78
CA GLU A 201 20.18 21.90 -2.47
C GLU A 201 20.07 20.36 -2.38
N TYR A 202 19.11 19.73 -3.08
CA TYR A 202 18.95 18.26 -3.10
C TYR A 202 20.11 17.51 -3.76
N ALA A 203 20.91 18.21 -4.57
CA ALA A 203 22.12 17.69 -5.19
C ALA A 203 23.41 18.07 -4.43
N GLU A 204 23.32 18.86 -3.35
CA GLU A 204 24.50 19.28 -2.60
C GLU A 204 25.14 18.13 -1.82
N PRO A 205 26.47 17.93 -1.91
CA PRO A 205 27.17 16.88 -1.18
C PRO A 205 26.94 16.93 0.34
N ALA A 206 26.76 18.13 0.90
CA ALA A 206 26.50 18.33 2.32
C ALA A 206 25.19 17.68 2.80
N GLN A 207 24.18 17.55 1.93
CA GLN A 207 22.95 16.83 2.29
C GLN A 207 23.19 15.32 2.39
N TRP A 208 24.07 14.78 1.54
CA TRP A 208 24.38 13.34 1.48
C TRP A 208 25.38 12.86 2.54
N GLN A 209 26.00 13.78 3.28
CA GLN A 209 26.87 13.47 4.41
C GLN A 209 26.11 13.23 5.72
N ARG A 210 24.81 13.53 5.76
CA ARG A 210 23.97 13.37 6.94
C ARG A 210 23.49 11.93 7.11
N VAL A 211 23.17 11.53 8.35
CA VAL A 211 22.67 10.18 8.63
C VAL A 211 21.31 9.91 7.96
N GLU A 212 20.52 10.96 7.77
CA GLU A 212 19.22 10.95 7.10
C GLU A 212 19.33 10.59 5.62
N ALA A 213 20.46 10.87 4.97
CA ALA A 213 20.71 10.43 3.60
C ALA A 213 20.87 8.90 3.51
N LEU A 214 21.47 8.25 4.51
CA LEU A 214 21.52 6.78 4.58
C LEU A 214 20.12 6.19 4.70
N TRP A 215 19.24 6.85 5.46
CA TRP A 215 17.83 6.46 5.52
C TRP A 215 17.14 6.63 4.16
N LEU A 216 17.37 7.71 3.41
CA LEU A 216 16.84 7.85 2.03
C LEU A 216 17.28 6.70 1.11
N VAL A 217 18.54 6.25 1.18
CA VAL A 217 19.03 5.08 0.43
C VAL A 217 18.29 3.80 0.88
N ALA A 218 18.10 3.64 2.19
CA ALA A 218 17.36 2.51 2.76
C ALA A 218 15.87 2.46 2.35
N ALA A 219 15.31 3.56 1.83
CA ALA A 219 13.92 3.61 1.36
C ALA A 219 13.62 2.55 0.28
N GLY A 220 14.61 2.24 -0.56
CA GLY A 220 14.52 1.18 -1.57
C GLY A 220 14.23 -0.20 -0.95
N PRO A 221 15.16 -0.79 -0.18
CA PRO A 221 14.94 -2.09 0.45
C PRO A 221 13.76 -2.09 1.43
N VAL A 222 13.55 -1.02 2.21
CA VAL A 222 12.38 -0.89 3.11
C VAL A 222 11.06 -0.99 2.35
N THR A 223 11.03 -0.58 1.08
CA THR A 223 9.85 -0.72 0.22
C THR A 223 9.73 -2.12 -0.40
N LEU A 224 10.82 -2.65 -0.96
CA LEU A 224 10.79 -3.92 -1.71
C LEU A 224 10.66 -5.14 -0.81
N ILE A 225 11.34 -5.18 0.33
CA ILE A 225 11.33 -6.35 1.24
C ILE A 225 9.91 -6.76 1.63
N PRO A 226 9.04 -5.89 2.19
CA PRO A 226 7.69 -6.30 2.57
C PRO A 226 6.84 -6.71 1.37
N LEU A 227 7.04 -6.10 0.19
CA LEU A 227 6.37 -6.53 -1.04
C LEU A 227 6.79 -7.94 -1.47
N LEU A 228 8.07 -8.29 -1.36
CA LEU A 228 8.56 -9.64 -1.64
C LEU A 228 8.02 -10.65 -0.63
N CYS A 229 8.02 -10.30 0.66
CA CYS A 229 7.42 -11.11 1.72
C CYS A 229 5.92 -11.34 1.46
N PHE A 230 5.15 -10.28 1.17
CA PHE A 230 3.73 -10.35 0.86
C PHE A 230 3.44 -11.25 -0.35
N ASN A 231 4.17 -11.04 -1.45
CA ASN A 231 3.98 -11.84 -2.66
C ASN A 231 4.33 -13.31 -2.45
N ALA A 232 5.38 -13.60 -1.68
CA ALA A 232 5.72 -14.97 -1.31
C ALA A 232 4.66 -15.58 -0.38
N ALA A 233 4.13 -14.82 0.58
CA ALA A 233 3.05 -15.25 1.46
C ALA A 233 1.77 -15.59 0.69
N ALA A 234 1.42 -14.80 -0.34
CA ALA A 234 0.25 -15.01 -1.19
C ALA A 234 0.27 -16.33 -1.98
N ARG A 235 1.45 -16.92 -2.17
CA ARG A 235 1.59 -18.25 -2.81
C ARG A 235 1.37 -19.40 -1.84
N HIS A 236 1.39 -19.12 -0.54
CA HIS A 236 1.33 -20.11 0.53
C HIS A 236 0.04 -20.01 1.36
N LEU A 237 -0.59 -18.83 1.39
CA LEU A 237 -1.80 -18.58 2.17
C LEU A 237 -3.03 -18.37 1.28
N PRO A 238 -4.23 -18.78 1.73
CA PRO A 238 -5.47 -18.34 1.13
C PRO A 238 -5.59 -16.80 1.18
N TYR A 239 -6.13 -16.21 0.11
CA TYR A 239 -6.32 -14.75 0.03
C TYR A 239 -7.11 -14.16 1.20
N SER A 240 -8.10 -14.88 1.71
CA SER A 240 -8.85 -14.46 2.90
C SER A 240 -7.99 -14.36 4.14
N THR A 241 -7.01 -15.26 4.32
CA THR A 241 -6.07 -15.22 5.44
C THR A 241 -5.16 -14.00 5.34
N LEU A 242 -4.67 -13.70 4.13
CA LEU A 242 -3.93 -12.45 3.88
C LEU A 242 -4.79 -11.21 4.17
N GLY A 243 -6.06 -11.21 3.79
CA GLY A 243 -7.00 -10.14 4.08
C GLY A 243 -7.15 -9.87 5.59
N PHE A 244 -7.13 -10.91 6.43
CA PHE A 244 -7.12 -10.74 7.89
C PHE A 244 -5.77 -10.24 8.43
N LEU A 245 -4.66 -10.79 7.94
CA LEU A 245 -3.32 -10.31 8.33
C LEU A 245 -3.11 -8.83 7.97
N GLN A 246 -3.78 -8.35 6.92
CA GLN A 246 -3.73 -6.95 6.52
C GLN A 246 -4.15 -5.97 7.60
N TYR A 247 -5.01 -6.37 8.56
CA TYR A 247 -5.45 -5.48 9.64
C TYR A 247 -4.35 -5.11 10.61
N ILE A 248 -3.25 -5.87 10.65
CA ILE A 248 -2.10 -5.59 11.50
C ILE A 248 -1.48 -4.23 11.15
N ALA A 249 -1.29 -3.94 9.86
CA ALA A 249 -0.66 -2.70 9.41
C ALA A 249 -1.42 -1.42 9.83
N PRO A 250 -2.71 -1.21 9.49
CA PRO A 250 -3.44 -0.03 9.91
C PRO A 250 -3.63 0.04 11.44
N THR A 251 -3.72 -1.10 12.14
CA THR A 251 -3.78 -1.11 13.61
C THR A 251 -2.49 -0.55 14.21
N LEU A 252 -1.33 -1.01 13.74
CA LEU A 252 -0.04 -0.51 14.19
C LEU A 252 0.16 0.97 13.84
N ILE A 253 -0.21 1.39 12.64
CA ILE A 253 -0.15 2.81 12.24
C ILE A 253 -0.98 3.66 13.20
N LEU A 254 -2.20 3.24 13.52
CA LEU A 254 -3.07 3.97 14.44
C LEU A 254 -2.50 4.03 15.86
N ILE A 255 -1.96 2.92 16.38
CA ILE A 255 -1.30 2.87 17.69
C ILE A 255 -0.10 3.81 17.73
N LEU A 256 0.76 3.76 16.70
CA LEU A 256 1.91 4.64 16.60
C LEU A 256 1.49 6.11 16.52
N ALA A 257 0.48 6.44 15.71
CA ALA A 257 -0.02 7.80 15.57
C ALA A 257 -0.46 8.37 16.94
N VAL A 258 -1.33 7.65 17.65
CA VAL A 258 -1.93 8.16 18.90
C VAL A 258 -0.99 8.03 20.11
N GLN A 259 -0.31 6.90 20.27
CA GLN A 259 0.46 6.62 21.51
C GLN A 259 1.93 7.04 21.42
N VAL A 260 2.55 6.98 20.24
CA VAL A 260 3.98 7.29 20.08
C VAL A 260 4.15 8.71 19.58
N PHE A 261 3.41 9.10 18.54
CA PHE A 261 3.51 10.43 17.94
C PHE A 261 2.50 11.44 18.47
N HIS A 262 1.60 11.00 19.35
CA HIS A 262 0.66 11.87 20.08
C HIS A 262 -0.25 12.69 19.14
N GLU A 263 -0.54 12.14 17.95
CA GLU A 263 -1.52 12.71 17.03
C GLU A 263 -2.89 12.67 17.71
N PRO A 264 -3.58 13.83 17.84
CA PRO A 264 -4.83 13.89 18.56
C PRO A 264 -5.85 13.01 17.85
N PHE A 265 -6.37 11.99 18.53
CA PHE A 265 -7.46 11.21 17.98
C PHE A 265 -8.72 12.10 17.97
N PRO A 266 -9.22 12.50 16.78
CA PRO A 266 -10.28 13.47 16.68
C PRO A 266 -11.59 12.85 17.21
N ALA A 267 -12.04 13.29 18.39
CA ALA A 267 -13.25 12.79 19.05
C ALA A 267 -14.50 12.96 18.18
N ASP A 268 -14.50 14.01 17.37
CA ASP A 268 -15.47 14.37 16.35
C ASP A 268 -15.52 13.39 15.17
N LYS A 269 -14.43 12.64 14.90
CA LYS A 269 -14.37 11.56 13.89
C LYS A 269 -14.61 10.17 14.49
N LEU A 270 -14.71 10.03 15.82
CA LEU A 270 -14.86 8.71 16.48
C LEU A 270 -16.07 7.93 15.95
N LEU A 271 -17.18 8.62 15.69
CA LEU A 271 -18.37 7.99 15.14
C LEU A 271 -18.15 7.44 13.72
N ALA A 272 -17.46 8.20 12.85
CA ALA A 272 -17.07 7.72 11.53
C ALA A 272 -16.17 6.48 11.61
N PHE A 273 -15.19 6.49 12.51
CA PHE A 273 -14.32 5.34 12.78
C PHE A 273 -15.12 4.12 13.25
N ALA A 274 -16.07 4.31 14.17
CA ALA A 274 -16.92 3.23 14.67
C ALA A 274 -17.75 2.59 13.55
N PHE A 275 -18.33 3.39 12.65
CA PHE A 275 -19.05 2.88 11.48
C PHE A 275 -18.14 2.08 10.54
N ILE A 276 -16.94 2.58 10.26
CA ILE A 276 -15.98 1.90 9.37
C ILE A 276 -15.49 0.59 10.00
N TRP A 277 -15.17 0.58 11.29
CA TRP A 277 -14.80 -0.64 12.01
C TRP A 277 -15.96 -1.63 12.10
N ALA A 278 -17.19 -1.17 12.33
CA ALA A 278 -18.37 -2.03 12.28
C ALA A 278 -18.53 -2.67 10.89
N GLY A 279 -18.37 -1.89 9.81
CA GLY A 279 -18.38 -2.42 8.44
C GLY A 279 -17.29 -3.46 8.21
N LEU A 280 -16.08 -3.21 8.71
CA LEU A 280 -14.96 -4.14 8.64
C LEU A 280 -15.23 -5.45 9.40
N LEU A 281 -15.82 -5.37 10.59
CA LEU A 281 -16.22 -6.54 11.39
C LEU A 281 -17.29 -7.37 10.68
N VAL A 282 -18.29 -6.72 10.07
CA VAL A 282 -19.32 -7.40 9.27
C VAL A 282 -18.69 -8.11 8.07
N TYR A 283 -17.81 -7.43 7.33
CA TYR A 283 -17.10 -8.02 6.19
C TYR A 283 -16.23 -9.21 6.59
N SER A 284 -15.52 -9.07 7.72
CA SER A 284 -14.69 -10.10 8.33
C SER A 284 -15.51 -11.34 8.69
N PHE A 285 -16.65 -11.13 9.36
CA PHE A 285 -17.55 -12.20 9.77
C PHE A 285 -18.14 -12.95 8.58
N ASP A 286 -18.58 -12.24 7.53
CA ASP A 286 -19.09 -12.83 6.30
C ASP A 286 -18.03 -13.68 5.58
N THR A 287 -16.79 -13.18 5.51
CA THR A 287 -15.66 -13.90 4.92
C THR A 287 -15.33 -15.17 5.71
N TRP A 288 -15.31 -15.08 7.04
CA TRP A 288 -15.06 -16.22 7.93
C TRP A 288 -16.15 -17.30 7.84
N ARG A 289 -17.42 -16.89 7.82
CA ARG A 289 -18.57 -17.81 7.70
C ARG A 289 -18.54 -18.60 6.40
N LEU A 290 -18.19 -17.95 5.28
CA LEU A 290 -18.07 -18.61 3.98
C LEU A 290 -16.95 -19.67 3.98
N LEU A 291 -15.82 -19.37 4.62
CA LEU A 291 -14.69 -20.30 4.69
C LEU A 291 -15.01 -21.54 5.53
N ARG A 292 -15.72 -21.37 6.65
CA ARG A 292 -16.17 -22.51 7.46
C ARG A 292 -17.10 -23.43 6.68
N ARG A 293 -18.03 -22.88 5.91
CA ARG A 293 -18.97 -23.65 5.07
C ARG A 293 -18.32 -24.40 3.91
N ARG A 294 -17.14 -23.97 3.44
CA ARG A 294 -16.40 -24.66 2.37
C ARG A 294 -15.50 -25.79 2.89
N ARG A 295 -15.27 -25.86 4.21
CA ARG A 295 -14.45 -26.89 4.86
C ARG A 295 -15.29 -28.02 5.48
N ALA A 296 -16.56 -27.75 5.78
CA ALA A 296 -17.56 -28.74 6.15
C ALA A 296 -18.17 -29.35 4.89
#